data_AF-W1V9U3-F1
#
_entry.id   AF-W1V9U3-F1
#
_cell.length_a   1.000
_cell.length_b   1.000
_cell.length_c   1.000
_cell.angle_alpha   90.00
_cell.angle_beta   90.00
_cell.angle_gamma   90.00
#
_symmetry.space_group_name_H-M   'P 1'
#
loop_
_entity.id
_entity.type
_entity.pdbx_description
1 polymer ?
#
loop_
_entity_poly.entity_id
_entity_poly.type
_entity_poly.pdbx_seq_one_letter_code
_entity_poly.pdbx_strand_id
1 'polypeptide(L)' 'MTEKELRRRYDEIKSENIEVIFVDGDTMKGKLLGYTSSVNNEPDEASIDVGEYELYASEIVEIREI' A
#
# COMPACT_ATOMS: atom_id res chain seq x y z
N MET A 1 0.13 -7.31 5.41
CA MET A 1 -1.15 -6.88 6.02
C MET A 1 -2.33 -7.47 5.24
N THR A 2 -3.54 -7.51 5.79
CA THR A 2 -4.75 -7.98 5.06
C THR A 2 -5.29 -6.91 4.11
N GLU A 3 -6.06 -7.30 3.08
CA GLU A 3 -6.73 -6.36 2.17
C GLU A 3 -7.54 -5.29 2.93
N LYS A 4 -8.30 -5.70 3.95
CA LYS A 4 -9.13 -4.78 4.74
C LYS A 4 -8.28 -3.75 5.50
N GLU A 5 -7.12 -4.16 6.02
CA GLU A 5 -6.19 -3.26 6.70
C GLU A 5 -5.53 -2.30 5.73
N LEU A 6 -5.09 -2.79 4.57
CA LEU A 6 -4.52 -1.96 3.51
C LEU A 6 -5.51 -0.92 3.03
N ARG A 7 -6.75 -1.32 2.74
CA ARG A 7 -7.82 -0.41 2.34
C ARG A 7 -8.11 0.66 3.39
N ARG A 8 -8.26 0.25 4.65
CA ARG A 8 -8.48 1.20 5.75
C ARG A 8 -7.34 2.20 5.82
N ARG A 9 -6.10 1.72 5.78
CA ARG A 9 -4.92 2.58 5.89
C ARG A 9 -4.82 3.55 4.72
N TYR A 10 -5.08 3.09 3.49
CA TYR A 10 -5.16 3.92 2.30
C TYR A 10 -6.17 5.06 2.45
N ASP A 11 -7.39 4.77 2.94
CA ASP A 11 -8.43 5.78 3.14
C ASP A 11 -8.10 6.77 4.29
N GLU A 12 -7.31 6.34 5.28
CA GLU A 12 -6.88 7.16 6.42
C GLU A 12 -5.77 8.16 6.05
N ILE A 13 -4.89 7.79 5.11
CA ILE A 13 -3.80 8.66 4.62
C ILE A 13 -4.39 9.92 3.96
N LYS A 14 -3.76 11.06 4.25
CA LYS A 14 -4.07 12.40 3.75
C LYS A 14 -2.89 13.02 3.00
N SER A 15 -1.65 12.63 3.33
CA SER A 15 -0.45 12.97 2.57
C SER A 15 -0.32 12.12 1.31
N GLU A 16 0.15 12.71 0.22
CA GLU A 16 0.56 11.93 -0.94
C GLU A 16 1.94 11.27 -0.72
N ASN A 17 2.76 11.76 0.22
CA ASN A 17 4.08 11.20 0.50
C ASN A 17 4.02 10.23 1.66
N ILE A 18 4.50 9.01 1.43
CA ILE A 18 4.44 7.92 2.40
C ILE A 18 5.77 7.19 2.52
N GLU A 19 5.97 6.56 3.68
CA GLU A 19 6.99 5.54 3.93
C GLU A 19 6.30 4.20 4.12
N VAL A 20 6.76 3.18 3.39
CA VAL A 20 6.29 1.80 3.47
C VAL A 20 7.36 0.99 4.19
N ILE A 21 6.93 0.18 5.15
CA ILE A 21 7.77 -0.80 5.85
C ILE A 21 7.36 -2.19 5.37
N PHE A 22 8.33 -2.94 4.86
CA PHE A 22 8.12 -4.26 4.30
C PHE A 22 8.27 -5.38 5.33
N VAL A 23 7.78 -6.57 4.99
CA VAL A 23 7.85 -7.77 5.86
C VAL A 23 9.27 -8.24 6.18
N ASP A 24 10.24 -7.92 5.34
CA ASP A 24 11.67 -8.20 5.56
C ASP A 24 12.38 -7.14 6.40
N GLY A 25 11.69 -6.05 6.74
CA GLY A 25 12.21 -4.94 7.55
C GLY A 25 12.81 -3.79 6.73
N ASP A 26 12.87 -3.92 5.39
CA ASP A 26 13.29 -2.82 4.52
C ASP A 26 12.21 -1.73 4.46
N THR A 27 12.60 -0.55 3.99
CA THR A 27 11.71 0.60 3.85
C THR A 27 11.83 1.27 2.50
N MET A 28 10.71 1.75 1.98
CA MET A 28 10.65 2.57 0.76
C MET A 28 9.89 3.87 1.03
N LYS A 29 10.33 4.97 0.43
CA LYS A 29 9.60 6.24 0.42
C LYS A 29 9.13 6.54 -0.99
N GLY A 30 7.92 7.05 -1.12
CA GLY A 30 7.39 7.41 -2.42
C GLY A 30 6.03 8.10 -2.33
N LYS A 31 5.53 8.47 -3.50
CA LYS A 31 4.20 9.08 -3.64
C LYS A 31 3.15 7.97 -3.74
N LEU A 32 2.13 8.00 -2.88
CA LEU A 32 0.95 7.14 -2.96
C LEU A 32 0.06 7.63 -4.11
N LEU A 33 -0.15 6.77 -5.10
CA LEU A 33 -0.87 7.12 -6.34
C LEU A 33 -2.22 6.41 -6.47
N GLY A 34 -2.33 5.20 -5.94
CA GLY A 34 -3.48 4.35 -6.22
C GLY A 34 -3.63 3.17 -5.27
N TYR A 35 -4.82 2.56 -5.35
CA TYR A 35 -5.19 1.33 -4.65
C TYR A 35 -5.95 0.41 -5.62
N THR A 36 -5.54 -0.85 -5.65
CA THR A 36 -6.09 -1.89 -6.52
C THR A 36 -6.48 -3.10 -5.67
N SER A 37 -7.59 -3.79 -5.99
CA SER A 37 -8.05 -4.95 -5.21
C SER A 37 -9.06 -5.82 -5.93
N SER A 38 -9.36 -6.97 -5.35
CA SER A 38 -10.39 -7.91 -5.81
C SER A 38 -11.78 -7.29 -5.99
N VAL A 39 -12.11 -6.27 -5.19
CA VAL A 39 -13.36 -5.49 -5.33
C VAL A 39 -13.43 -4.74 -6.67
N ASN A 40 -12.29 -4.47 -7.30
CA ASN A 40 -12.20 -3.85 -8.63
C ASN A 40 -12.22 -4.89 -9.77
N ASN A 41 -12.64 -6.14 -9.51
CA ASN A 41 -12.56 -7.30 -10.41
C ASN A 41 -11.13 -7.76 -10.76
N GLU A 42 -10.14 -7.39 -9.95
CA GLU A 42 -8.78 -7.90 -10.15
C GLU A 42 -8.65 -9.33 -9.60
N PRO A 43 -7.98 -10.23 -10.32
CA PRO A 43 -7.73 -11.59 -9.85
C PRO A 43 -6.64 -11.64 -8.77
N ASP A 44 -5.81 -10.60 -8.71
CA ASP A 44 -4.62 -10.54 -7.88
C ASP A 44 -4.89 -9.95 -6.49
N GLU A 45 -3.91 -10.12 -5.60
CA GLU A 45 -3.94 -9.58 -4.25
C GLU A 45 -4.09 -8.05 -4.28
N ALA A 46 -4.76 -7.49 -3.28
CA ALA A 46 -4.86 -6.03 -3.14
C ALA A 46 -3.47 -5.38 -3.01
N SER A 47 -3.30 -4.24 -3.67
CA SER A 47 -2.03 -3.54 -3.78
C SER A 47 -2.23 -2.02 -3.70
N ILE A 48 -1.13 -1.31 -3.51
CA ILE A 48 -1.04 0.14 -3.67
C ILE A 48 0.05 0.50 -4.67
N ASP A 49 -0.15 1.61 -5.36
CA ASP A 49 0.84 2.19 -6.26
C ASP A 49 1.67 3.24 -5.51
N VAL A 50 2.98 3.01 -5.42
CA VAL A 50 3.95 3.91 -4.78
C VAL A 50 5.01 4.31 -5.80
N GLY A 51 4.85 5.48 -6.41
CA GLY A 51 5.68 5.90 -7.53
C GLY A 51 5.50 5.00 -8.74
N GLU A 52 6.55 4.27 -9.13
CA GLU A 52 6.50 3.30 -10.25
C GLU A 52 6.33 1.85 -9.77
N TYR A 53 6.15 1.64 -8.46
CA TYR A 53 6.08 0.31 -7.84
C TYR A 53 4.65 -0.03 -7.44
N GLU A 54 4.20 -1.22 -7.81
CA GLU A 54 3.02 -1.86 -7.23
C GLU A 54 3.49 -2.70 -6.02
N LEU A 55 2.88 -2.46 -4.86
CA LEU A 55 3.21 -3.13 -3.61
C LEU A 55 2.01 -3.92 -3.10
N TYR A 56 2.12 -5.24 -3.00
CA TYR A 56 1.04 -6.12 -2.58
C TYR A 56 0.83 -6.08 -1.06
N ALA A 57 -0.41 -6.29 -0.62
CA ALA A 57 -0.76 -6.26 0.80
C ALA A 57 0.11 -7.22 1.64
N SER A 58 0.45 -8.39 1.11
CA SER A 58 1.30 -9.40 1.75
C SER A 58 2.74 -8.94 1.97
N GLU A 59 3.24 -8.00 1.18
CA GLU A 59 4.61 -7.45 1.28
C GLU A 59 4.70 -6.35 2.35
N ILE A 60 3.57 -5.75 2.72
CA ILE A 60 3.54 -4.54 3.54
C ILE A 60 3.22 -4.86 5.01
N VAL A 61 4.05 -4.34 5.91
CA VAL A 61 3.80 -4.35 7.36
C VAL A 61 3.07 -3.09 7.79
N GLU A 62 3.53 -1.93 7.34
CA GLU A 62 3.00 -0.63 7.77
C GLU A 62 3.19 0.43 6.68
N ILE A 63 2.27 1.41 6.63
CA ILE A 63 2.38 2.61 5.81
C ILE A 63 2.30 3.83 6.71
N ARG A 64 3.26 4.74 6.62
CA ARG A 64 3.36 5.97 7.41
C ARG A 64 3.28 7.18 6.51
N GLU A 65 2.65 8.25 7.00
CA GLU A 65 2.69 9.55 6.32
C GLU A 65 3.99 10.28 6.66
N ILE A 66 4.48 11.07 5.72
CA ILE A 66 5.65 11.94 5.88
C ILE A 66 5.30 13.39 5.55
#